data_AF-A0A4Q4MDA6-F1
#
_entry.id   AF-A0A4Q4MDA6-F1
#
_cell.length_a   1.000
_cell.length_b   1.000
_cell.length_c   1.000
_cell.angle_alpha   90.00
_cell.angle_beta   90.00
_cell.angle_gamma   90.00
#
_symmetry.space_group_name_H-M   'P 1'
#
loop_
_entity.id
_entity.type
_entity.pdbx_description
1 polymer ?
#
loop_
_entity_poly.entity_id
_entity_poly.type
_entity_poly.pdbx_seq_one_letter_code
_entity_poly.pdbx_strand_id
1 'polypeptide(L)'
;MGGFLQFIWPIVSLLSIPLVSAVLSNTPVPRTYGIVLFRMFDMLDVYGPSEILQFIGGSYPTNIVYIAETLEPVTTRPVMAAMNPLNSSVYPSLTPTHVFETAPDLDVLIIPGGPGWRNPTSLNATMAYIRETTPKVRQVLTICTGSALAARAGILNGKRATANKSSWPTTVAANPNTTWVPSARWVEDYSSSPPIWSSSGVTAGIDMMLHWVEKTYSAENATNIARFIEHVRITDPSIDPFARNETVAEQA
;
A
#
# COMPACT_ATOMS: atom_id res chain seq x y z
N MET A 1 57.20 -17.69 17.88
CA MET A 1 55.98 -17.36 18.65
C MET A 1 55.98 -15.85 18.82
N GLY A 2 55.16 -15.00 18.23
CA GLY A 2 53.96 -15.07 17.40
C GLY A 2 53.48 -13.61 17.35
N GLY A 3 53.85 -12.87 16.31
CA GLY A 3 53.59 -11.43 16.21
C GLY A 3 52.18 -11.17 15.73
N PHE A 4 51.35 -10.56 16.58
CA PHE A 4 50.02 -10.06 16.21
C PHE A 4 50.16 -8.74 15.44
N LEU A 5 49.81 -8.76 14.15
CA LEU A 5 49.55 -7.56 13.35
C LEU A 5 48.18 -6.99 13.76
N GLN A 6 48.15 -5.84 14.43
CA GLN A 6 46.94 -5.05 14.59
C GLN A 6 46.65 -4.31 13.28
N PHE A 7 45.57 -4.69 12.61
CA PHE A 7 44.99 -3.90 11.53
C PHE A 7 44.22 -2.73 12.13
N ILE A 8 44.70 -1.50 11.91
CA ILE A 8 43.98 -0.26 12.20
C ILE A 8 43.06 0.00 11.01
N TRP A 9 41.75 -0.12 11.19
CA TRP A 9 40.75 0.34 10.21
C TRP A 9 40.70 1.87 10.19
N PRO A 10 40.73 2.54 9.02
CA PRO A 10 40.56 3.98 8.98
C PRO A 10 39.09 4.33 9.26
N ILE A 11 38.90 5.27 10.18
CA ILE A 11 37.64 5.95 10.46
C ILE A 11 37.12 6.55 9.15
N VAL A 12 35.99 6.04 8.65
CA VAL A 12 35.28 6.66 7.54
C VAL A 12 34.72 7.98 8.03
N SER A 13 35.28 9.07 7.49
CA SER A 13 34.81 10.44 7.71
C SER A 13 33.35 10.55 7.26
N LEU A 14 32.44 10.81 8.21
CA LEU A 14 31.07 11.19 7.95
C LEU A 14 31.07 12.54 7.23
N LEU A 15 30.83 12.52 5.92
CA LEU A 15 30.57 13.72 5.13
C LEU A 15 29.34 14.44 5.71
N SER A 16 29.56 15.64 6.23
CA SER A 16 28.54 16.56 6.70
C SER A 16 27.63 16.94 5.53
N ILE A 17 26.40 16.42 5.53
CA ILE A 17 25.37 16.86 4.59
C ILE A 17 24.91 18.26 5.03
N PRO A 18 24.91 19.28 4.16
CA PRO A 18 24.48 20.61 4.53
C PRO A 18 22.97 20.61 4.86
N LEU A 19 22.63 21.16 6.02
CA LEU A 19 21.25 21.34 6.46
C LEU A 19 20.58 22.39 5.58
N VAL A 20 19.78 21.96 4.59
CA VAL A 20 18.94 22.86 3.82
C VAL A 20 17.65 23.08 4.58
N SER A 21 17.38 24.33 4.98
CA SER A 21 16.12 24.72 5.59
C SER A 21 14.98 24.57 4.57
N ALA A 22 14.27 23.45 4.62
CA ALA A 22 12.99 23.29 3.95
C ALA A 22 11.93 24.12 4.68
N VAL A 23 11.07 24.80 3.90
CA VAL A 23 9.87 25.46 4.42
C VAL A 23 8.98 24.38 5.04
N LEU A 24 8.97 24.30 6.37
CA LEU A 24 8.18 23.33 7.11
C LEU A 24 6.70 23.66 6.94
N SER A 25 5.98 22.79 6.24
CA SER A 25 4.55 22.63 6.50
C SER A 25 4.42 22.30 7.99
N ASN A 26 3.69 23.11 8.75
CA ASN A 26 3.52 22.95 10.20
C ASN A 26 2.70 21.70 10.61
N THR A 27 2.37 20.82 9.66
CA THR A 27 1.65 19.58 9.96
C THR A 27 2.67 18.50 10.33
N PRO A 28 2.58 17.89 11.53
CA PRO A 28 3.46 16.78 11.90
C PRO A 28 3.40 15.67 10.85
N VAL A 29 4.54 15.13 10.43
CA VAL A 29 4.57 13.97 9.53
C VAL A 29 3.98 12.73 10.20
N PRO A 30 3.34 11.82 9.44
CA PRO A 30 2.86 10.53 9.97
C PRO A 30 3.97 9.70 10.61
N ARG A 31 3.64 8.93 11.65
CA ARG A 31 4.56 8.03 12.33
C ARG A 31 4.11 6.58 12.29
N THR A 32 2.81 6.31 12.41
CA THR A 32 2.29 4.95 12.51
C THR A 32 1.48 4.57 11.27
N TYR A 33 1.89 3.50 10.61
CA TYR A 33 1.34 3.01 9.35
C TYR A 33 0.75 1.62 9.54
N GLY A 34 -0.56 1.47 9.41
CA GLY A 34 -1.21 0.17 9.47
C GLY A 34 -1.40 -0.42 8.08
N ILE A 35 -0.95 -1.66 7.87
CA ILE A 35 -1.19 -2.43 6.65
C ILE A 35 -2.09 -3.60 7.03
N VAL A 36 -3.30 -3.63 6.47
CA VAL A 36 -4.29 -4.67 6.76
C VAL A 36 -3.95 -5.94 5.98
N LEU A 37 -3.83 -7.06 6.68
CA LEU A 37 -3.60 -8.38 6.10
C LEU A 37 -4.87 -9.21 6.12
N PHE A 38 -5.09 -9.95 5.03
CA PHE A 38 -6.14 -10.95 4.90
C PHE A 38 -5.63 -12.07 4.00
N ARG A 39 -6.17 -13.28 4.14
CA ARG A 39 -5.72 -14.44 3.36
C ARG A 39 -5.82 -14.16 1.86
N MET A 40 -4.80 -14.57 1.10
CA MET A 40 -4.64 -14.24 -0.33
C MET A 40 -4.51 -12.74 -0.62
N PHE A 41 -3.84 -11.98 0.24
CA PHE A 41 -3.34 -10.64 -0.09
C PHE A 41 -2.28 -10.71 -1.19
N ASP A 42 -2.07 -9.62 -1.93
CA ASP A 42 -0.97 -9.49 -2.89
C ASP A 42 0.30 -9.02 -2.18
N MET A 43 1.41 -9.73 -2.41
CA MET A 43 2.66 -9.46 -1.70
C MET A 43 3.24 -8.08 -2.00
N LEU A 44 3.22 -7.63 -3.26
CA LEU A 44 3.83 -6.34 -3.60
C LEU A 44 2.96 -5.16 -3.17
N ASP A 45 1.65 -5.37 -2.99
CA ASP A 45 0.78 -4.36 -2.39
C ASP A 45 1.09 -4.14 -0.90
N VAL A 46 1.73 -5.10 -0.23
CA VAL A 46 2.19 -4.99 1.15
C VAL A 46 3.65 -4.53 1.19
N TYR A 47 4.54 -5.27 0.53
CA TYR A 47 5.98 -5.03 0.61
C TYR A 47 6.45 -3.81 -0.18
N GLY A 48 5.76 -3.40 -1.25
CA GLY A 48 6.10 -2.17 -1.99
C GLY A 48 6.00 -0.92 -1.10
N PRO A 49 4.85 -0.67 -0.44
CA PRO A 49 4.73 0.37 0.58
C PRO A 49 5.72 0.18 1.74
N SER A 50 5.90 -1.04 2.25
CA SER A 50 6.84 -1.29 3.35
C SER A 50 8.28 -0.95 2.99
N GLU A 51 8.74 -1.26 1.77
CA GLU A 51 10.06 -0.90 1.27
C GLU A 51 10.27 0.61 1.30
N ILE A 52 9.32 1.37 0.74
CA ILE A 52 9.36 2.83 0.75
C ILE A 52 9.38 3.39 2.18
N LEU A 53 8.55 2.86 3.07
CA LEU A 53 8.46 3.30 4.47
C LEU A 53 9.72 2.95 5.28
N GLN A 54 10.41 1.86 4.97
CA GLN A 54 11.69 1.54 5.61
C GLN A 54 12.74 2.63 5.37
N PHE A 55 12.84 3.16 4.14
CA PHE A 55 13.74 4.28 3.86
C PHE A 55 13.32 5.57 4.58
N ILE A 56 12.01 5.83 4.71
CA ILE A 56 11.50 6.95 5.52
C ILE A 56 11.91 6.80 6.98
N GLY A 57 11.90 5.57 7.52
CA GLY A 57 12.38 5.24 8.86
C GLY A 57 13.82 5.63 9.15
N GLY A 58 14.66 5.78 8.13
CA GLY A 58 16.04 6.27 8.26
C GLY A 58 16.15 7.77 8.54
N SER A 59 15.07 8.55 8.33
CA SER A 59 15.05 10.01 8.50
C SER A 59 13.95 10.49 9.46
N TYR A 60 12.89 9.70 9.65
CA TYR A 60 11.73 10.06 10.47
C TYR A 60 11.30 8.88 11.35
N PRO A 61 10.85 9.11 12.60
CA PRO A 61 10.25 8.06 13.42
C PRO A 61 9.09 7.38 12.69
N THR A 62 9.24 6.09 12.39
CA THR A 62 8.32 5.34 11.53
C THR A 62 8.05 3.97 12.13
N ASN A 63 6.78 3.64 12.34
CA ASN A 63 6.30 2.34 12.82
C ASN A 63 5.40 1.71 11.76
N ILE A 64 5.77 0.53 11.27
CA ILE A 64 4.91 -0.28 10.40
C ILE A 64 4.20 -1.33 11.25
N VAL A 65 2.87 -1.36 11.14
CA VAL A 65 1.99 -2.26 11.86
C VAL A 65 1.31 -3.16 10.84
N TYR A 66 1.59 -4.46 10.87
CA TYR A 66 0.88 -5.46 10.06
C TYR A 66 -0.29 -5.99 10.88
N ILE A 67 -1.52 -5.80 10.40
CA ILE A 67 -2.72 -5.97 11.23
C ILE A 67 -3.65 -7.01 10.60
N ALA A 68 -4.04 -8.02 11.36
CA ALA A 68 -4.98 -9.06 10.90
C ALA A 68 -5.98 -9.44 12.00
N GLU A 69 -6.85 -10.41 11.72
CA GLU A 69 -7.82 -10.92 12.70
C GLU A 69 -7.15 -11.73 13.84
N THR A 70 -6.04 -12.38 13.54
CA THR A 70 -5.29 -13.21 14.50
C THR A 70 -3.79 -13.00 14.30
N LEU A 71 -2.96 -13.38 15.28
CA LEU A 71 -1.49 -13.38 15.13
C LEU A 71 -0.94 -14.56 14.31
N GLU A 72 -1.80 -15.48 13.86
CA GLU A 72 -1.38 -16.55 12.96
C GLU A 72 -0.86 -15.98 11.62
N PRO A 73 0.19 -16.58 11.03
CA PRO A 73 0.71 -16.13 9.75
C PRO A 73 -0.37 -16.08 8.67
N VAL A 74 -0.54 -14.89 8.07
CA VAL A 74 -1.48 -14.70 6.97
C VAL A 74 -0.78 -15.15 5.69
N THR A 75 -1.37 -16.13 5.01
CA THR A 75 -0.79 -16.74 3.81
C THR A 75 -1.41 -16.20 2.52
N THR A 76 -0.63 -16.14 1.44
CA THR A 76 -1.14 -15.90 0.08
C THR A 76 -1.80 -17.13 -0.54
N ARG A 77 -1.79 -18.28 0.17
CA ARG A 77 -2.34 -19.55 -0.31
C ARG A 77 -3.84 -19.46 -0.60
N PRO A 78 -4.29 -20.01 -1.74
CA PRO A 78 -5.70 -20.07 -2.06
C PRO A 78 -6.56 -20.71 -0.98
N VAL A 79 -7.80 -20.25 -0.87
CA VAL A 79 -8.78 -20.80 0.08
C VAL A 79 -9.36 -22.15 -0.36
N MET A 80 -9.33 -22.45 -1.65
CA MET A 80 -9.89 -23.68 -2.24
C MET A 80 -8.83 -24.45 -3.03
N ALA A 81 -8.82 -25.78 -2.92
CA ALA A 81 -7.91 -26.64 -3.67
C ALA A 81 -8.04 -26.46 -5.19
N ALA A 82 -9.26 -26.19 -5.69
CA ALA A 82 -9.52 -25.92 -7.11
C ALA A 82 -8.76 -24.69 -7.66
N MET A 83 -8.32 -23.78 -6.79
CA MET A 83 -7.50 -22.62 -7.15
C MET A 83 -5.99 -22.91 -7.14
N ASN A 84 -5.59 -24.14 -6.77
CA ASN A 84 -4.23 -24.66 -6.88
C ASN A 84 -4.22 -26.01 -7.60
N PRO A 85 -4.64 -26.05 -8.89
CA PRO A 85 -4.83 -27.31 -9.62
C PRO A 85 -3.53 -28.08 -9.82
N LEU A 86 -2.38 -27.40 -9.75
CA LEU A 86 -1.05 -27.98 -9.90
C LEU A 86 -0.39 -28.37 -8.57
N ASN A 87 -1.12 -28.24 -7.44
CA ASN A 87 -0.63 -28.52 -6.09
C ASN A 87 0.74 -27.86 -5.79
N SER A 88 0.91 -26.61 -6.23
CA SER A 88 2.14 -25.84 -5.99
C SER A 88 2.24 -25.40 -4.53
N SER A 89 3.46 -25.05 -4.08
CA SER A 89 3.77 -24.60 -2.72
C SER A 89 4.27 -23.15 -2.65
N VAL A 90 4.04 -22.36 -3.70
CA VAL A 90 4.51 -20.97 -3.86
C VAL A 90 3.65 -19.95 -3.10
N TYR A 91 3.47 -20.17 -1.79
CA TYR A 91 2.56 -19.34 -0.98
C TYR A 91 3.23 -18.80 0.28
N PRO A 92 3.99 -17.70 0.14
CA PRO A 92 4.56 -17.01 1.29
C PRO A 92 3.49 -16.60 2.30
N SER A 93 3.94 -16.41 3.54
CA SER A 93 3.09 -15.96 4.63
C SER A 93 3.77 -14.84 5.39
N LEU A 94 2.98 -13.94 5.97
CA LEU A 94 3.45 -12.83 6.79
C LEU A 94 2.78 -12.91 8.16
N THR A 95 3.59 -12.93 9.21
CA THR A 95 3.10 -12.87 10.59
C THR A 95 2.66 -11.44 10.93
N PRO A 96 1.39 -11.22 11.31
CA PRO A 96 0.92 -9.93 11.78
C PRO A 96 1.66 -9.49 13.05
N THR A 97 1.84 -8.18 13.23
CA THR A 97 2.39 -7.65 14.48
C THR A 97 1.30 -7.39 15.51
N HIS A 98 0.07 -7.13 15.06
CA HIS A 98 -1.07 -6.84 15.92
C HIS A 98 -2.35 -7.48 15.38
N VAL A 99 -3.32 -7.69 16.26
CA VAL A 99 -4.69 -8.04 15.87
C VAL A 99 -5.55 -6.79 15.80
N PHE A 100 -6.72 -6.88 15.16
CA PHE A 100 -7.65 -5.75 15.01
C PHE A 100 -8.01 -5.08 16.34
N GLU A 101 -8.18 -5.87 17.40
CA GLU A 101 -8.62 -5.41 18.73
C GLU A 101 -7.53 -4.64 19.48
N THR A 102 -6.26 -4.94 19.22
CA THR A 102 -5.11 -4.39 19.96
C THR A 102 -4.17 -3.56 19.10
N ALA A 103 -4.56 -3.28 17.85
CA ALA A 103 -3.83 -2.38 16.98
C ALA A 103 -3.73 -0.97 17.60
N PRO A 104 -2.57 -0.31 17.53
CA PRO A 104 -2.40 1.04 18.03
C PRO A 104 -3.13 2.07 17.15
N ASP A 105 -3.21 3.32 17.61
CA ASP A 105 -3.65 4.42 16.77
C ASP A 105 -2.73 4.58 15.54
N LEU A 106 -3.34 4.77 14.38
CA LEU A 106 -2.65 4.86 13.09
C LEU A 106 -2.76 6.27 12.52
N ASP A 107 -1.70 6.77 11.90
CA ASP A 107 -1.76 7.97 11.08
C ASP A 107 -2.24 7.66 9.66
N VAL A 108 -1.81 6.51 9.10
CA VAL A 108 -2.13 6.10 7.72
C VAL A 108 -2.58 4.65 7.72
N LEU A 109 -3.73 4.38 7.07
CA LEU A 109 -4.23 3.04 6.82
C LEU A 109 -3.97 2.64 5.36
N ILE A 110 -3.28 1.53 5.16
CA ILE A 110 -2.96 0.97 3.86
C ILE A 110 -3.75 -0.34 3.68
N ILE A 111 -4.51 -0.40 2.60
CA ILE A 111 -5.37 -1.53 2.26
C ILE A 111 -4.82 -2.18 0.98
N PRO A 112 -4.11 -3.32 1.09
CA PRO A 112 -3.60 -4.02 -0.07
C PRO A 112 -4.72 -4.74 -0.81
N GLY A 113 -4.45 -5.14 -2.05
CA GLY A 113 -5.30 -6.02 -2.80
C GLY A 113 -4.92 -7.49 -2.61
N GLY A 114 -5.29 -8.28 -3.61
CA GLY A 114 -5.06 -9.71 -3.67
C GLY A 114 -6.38 -10.46 -3.87
N PRO A 115 -6.36 -11.67 -4.46
CA PRO A 115 -7.58 -12.40 -4.80
C PRO A 115 -8.53 -12.63 -3.62
N GLY A 116 -8.02 -12.59 -2.39
CA GLY A 116 -8.76 -12.75 -1.14
C GLY A 116 -9.91 -11.77 -0.96
N TRP A 117 -9.87 -10.58 -1.58
CA TRP A 117 -10.95 -9.59 -1.50
C TRP A 117 -12.31 -10.13 -1.96
N ARG A 118 -12.33 -11.21 -2.76
CA ARG A 118 -13.55 -11.86 -3.26
C ARG A 118 -14.18 -12.83 -2.27
N ASN A 119 -13.51 -13.13 -1.16
CA ASN A 119 -14.04 -14.05 -0.16
C ASN A 119 -15.31 -13.46 0.48
N PRO A 120 -16.46 -14.15 0.41
CA PRO A 120 -17.72 -13.63 0.94
C PRO A 120 -17.84 -13.79 2.46
N THR A 121 -17.12 -14.72 3.08
CA THR A 121 -17.33 -15.11 4.49
C THR A 121 -16.18 -14.71 5.42
N SER A 122 -14.94 -14.70 4.94
CA SER A 122 -13.75 -14.49 5.79
C SER A 122 -13.23 -13.05 5.81
N LEU A 123 -14.08 -12.05 5.51
CA LEU A 123 -13.66 -10.64 5.46
C LEU A 123 -14.51 -9.71 6.35
N ASN A 124 -15.48 -10.23 7.10
CA ASN A 124 -16.36 -9.38 7.90
C ASN A 124 -15.59 -8.60 8.97
N ALA A 125 -14.69 -9.27 9.71
CA ALA A 125 -13.83 -8.62 10.70
C ALA A 125 -12.91 -7.58 10.05
N THR A 126 -12.28 -7.93 8.91
CA THR A 126 -11.42 -7.01 8.14
C THR A 126 -12.18 -5.77 7.67
N MET A 127 -13.38 -5.94 7.11
CA MET A 127 -14.22 -4.82 6.65
C MET A 127 -14.72 -3.95 7.80
N ALA A 128 -15.06 -4.56 8.95
CA ALA A 128 -15.42 -3.84 10.16
C ALA A 128 -14.25 -2.99 10.65
N TYR A 129 -13.06 -3.59 10.78
CA TYR A 129 -11.84 -2.88 11.17
C TYR A 129 -11.52 -1.71 10.24
N ILE A 130 -11.57 -1.92 8.91
CA ILE A 130 -11.35 -0.85 7.92
C ILE A 130 -12.35 0.29 8.13
N ARG A 131 -13.65 -0.02 8.26
CA ARG A 131 -14.71 0.98 8.42
C ARG A 131 -14.54 1.78 9.71
N GLU A 132 -14.23 1.12 10.82
CA GLU A 132 -14.11 1.74 12.14
C GLU A 132 -12.81 2.53 12.32
N THR A 133 -11.75 2.13 11.62
CA THR A 133 -10.43 2.78 11.68
C THR A 133 -10.32 3.98 10.74
N THR A 134 -10.98 3.93 9.58
CA THR A 134 -10.95 5.02 8.58
C THR A 134 -11.21 6.41 9.16
N PRO A 135 -12.24 6.67 9.99
CA PRO A 135 -12.45 8.03 10.52
C PRO A 135 -11.41 8.50 11.54
N LYS A 136 -10.52 7.61 12.01
CA LYS A 136 -9.50 7.89 13.03
C LYS A 136 -8.13 8.20 12.44
N VAL A 137 -7.89 7.85 11.18
CA VAL A 137 -6.61 8.06 10.49
C VAL A 137 -6.61 9.38 9.73
N ARG A 138 -5.42 9.83 9.32
CA ARG A 138 -5.23 11.06 8.55
C ARG A 138 -5.33 10.83 7.04
N GLN A 139 -5.10 9.61 6.59
CA GLN A 139 -5.13 9.22 5.17
C GLN A 139 -5.42 7.72 5.05
N VAL A 140 -6.18 7.35 4.03
CA VAL A 140 -6.28 5.95 3.57
C VAL A 140 -5.62 5.83 2.20
N LEU A 141 -4.84 4.76 2.01
CA LEU A 141 -4.22 4.38 0.75
C LEU A 141 -4.68 2.97 0.39
N THR A 142 -5.15 2.76 -0.83
CA THR A 142 -5.54 1.43 -1.32
C THR A 142 -4.73 1.07 -2.55
N ILE A 143 -4.37 -0.20 -2.69
CA ILE A 143 -3.60 -0.70 -3.83
C ILE A 143 -4.33 -1.87 -4.47
N CYS A 144 -4.31 -1.95 -5.80
CA CYS A 144 -4.88 -3.04 -6.57
C CYS A 144 -6.38 -3.23 -6.31
N THR A 145 -6.73 -4.34 -5.68
CA THR A 145 -8.11 -4.70 -5.30
C THR A 145 -8.43 -4.32 -3.86
N GLY A 146 -7.50 -3.68 -3.15
CA GLY A 146 -7.75 -3.07 -1.86
C GLY A 146 -8.82 -1.98 -1.93
N SER A 147 -8.95 -1.28 -3.06
CA SER A 147 -10.06 -0.36 -3.31
C SER A 147 -11.41 -1.09 -3.39
N ALA A 148 -11.45 -2.31 -3.95
CA ALA A 148 -12.66 -3.13 -3.94
C ALA A 148 -13.05 -3.55 -2.51
N LEU A 149 -12.07 -3.93 -1.68
CA LEU A 149 -12.30 -4.23 -0.27
C LEU A 149 -12.77 -3.00 0.53
N ALA A 150 -12.14 -1.84 0.28
CA ALA A 150 -12.54 -0.56 0.86
C ALA A 150 -13.97 -0.16 0.46
N ALA A 151 -14.35 -0.38 -0.81
CA ALA A 151 -15.71 -0.16 -1.28
C ALA A 151 -16.72 -1.10 -0.61
N ARG A 152 -16.40 -2.39 -0.43
CA ARG A 152 -17.22 -3.32 0.36
C ARG A 152 -17.33 -2.91 1.83
N ALA A 153 -16.29 -2.33 2.40
CA ALA A 153 -16.34 -1.73 3.74
C ALA A 153 -17.19 -0.44 3.79
N GLY A 154 -17.64 0.08 2.64
CA GLY A 154 -18.49 1.25 2.50
C GLY A 154 -17.74 2.58 2.51
N ILE A 155 -16.41 2.57 2.66
CA ILE A 155 -15.62 3.80 2.79
C ILE A 155 -15.40 4.52 1.45
N LEU A 156 -15.74 3.90 0.31
CA LEU A 156 -15.65 4.50 -1.03
C LEU A 156 -17.00 4.91 -1.63
N ASN A 157 -18.12 4.76 -0.90
CA ASN A 157 -19.42 5.20 -1.39
C ASN A 157 -19.42 6.69 -1.72
N GLY A 158 -19.77 7.03 -2.97
CA GLY A 158 -19.79 8.40 -3.49
C GLY A 158 -18.40 8.99 -3.81
N LYS A 159 -17.31 8.22 -3.67
CA LYS A 159 -15.93 8.69 -3.87
C LYS A 159 -15.39 8.28 -5.22
N ARG A 160 -14.43 9.03 -5.73
CA ARG A 160 -13.64 8.64 -6.89
C ARG A 160 -12.57 7.64 -6.48
N ALA A 161 -12.42 6.56 -7.26
CA ALA A 161 -11.35 5.59 -7.03
C ALA A 161 -10.92 4.91 -8.32
N THR A 162 -9.77 4.25 -8.31
CA THR A 162 -9.33 3.31 -9.32
C THR A 162 -8.99 1.97 -8.67
N ALA A 163 -8.77 0.97 -9.51
CA ALA A 163 -8.44 -0.39 -9.12
C ALA A 163 -7.55 -1.00 -10.20
N ASN A 164 -6.97 -2.14 -9.87
CA ASN A 164 -6.16 -2.91 -10.80
C ASN A 164 -6.95 -3.30 -12.07
N LYS A 165 -6.31 -3.14 -13.23
CA LYS A 165 -6.98 -3.26 -14.53
C LYS A 165 -7.44 -4.68 -14.86
N SER A 166 -6.74 -5.70 -14.36
CA SER A 166 -7.12 -7.10 -14.59
C SER A 166 -8.35 -7.54 -13.79
N SER A 167 -8.63 -6.94 -12.62
CA SER A 167 -9.86 -7.22 -11.87
C SER A 167 -10.97 -6.22 -12.17
N TRP A 168 -10.74 -5.26 -13.07
CA TRP A 168 -11.63 -4.11 -13.30
C TRP A 168 -13.11 -4.49 -13.44
N PRO A 169 -13.50 -5.45 -14.32
CA PRO A 169 -14.91 -5.80 -14.48
C PRO A 169 -15.55 -6.30 -13.18
N THR A 170 -14.85 -7.14 -12.42
CA THR A 170 -15.35 -7.67 -11.14
C THR A 170 -15.41 -6.62 -10.04
N THR A 171 -14.44 -5.70 -10.00
CA THR A 171 -14.39 -4.64 -9.00
C THR A 171 -15.53 -3.65 -9.17
N VAL A 172 -15.73 -3.17 -10.40
CA VAL A 172 -16.78 -2.18 -10.71
C VAL A 172 -18.16 -2.77 -10.49
N ALA A 173 -18.42 -3.97 -11.00
CA ALA A 173 -19.72 -4.63 -10.88
C ALA A 173 -20.12 -4.90 -9.41
N ALA A 174 -19.16 -5.26 -8.56
CA ALA A 174 -19.44 -5.53 -7.14
C ALA A 174 -19.61 -4.26 -6.29
N ASN A 175 -19.22 -3.08 -6.80
CA ASN A 175 -19.14 -1.85 -6.03
C ASN A 175 -19.70 -0.64 -6.81
N PRO A 176 -21.01 -0.63 -7.12
CA PRO A 176 -21.61 0.37 -8.01
C PRO A 176 -21.70 1.78 -7.41
N ASN A 177 -21.56 1.92 -6.09
CA ASN A 177 -21.64 3.20 -5.40
C ASN A 177 -20.32 4.00 -5.43
N THR A 178 -19.26 3.45 -6.00
CA THR A 178 -17.96 4.12 -6.16
C THR A 178 -17.85 4.70 -7.58
N THR A 179 -17.35 5.92 -7.72
CA THR A 179 -17.09 6.56 -9.01
C THR A 179 -15.74 6.09 -9.56
N TRP A 180 -15.74 5.03 -10.34
CA TRP A 180 -14.52 4.39 -10.85
C TRP A 180 -13.86 5.16 -12.02
N VAL A 181 -12.55 5.39 -11.94
CA VAL A 181 -11.74 6.06 -12.98
C VAL A 181 -10.87 5.03 -13.73
N PRO A 182 -11.28 4.55 -14.92
CA PRO A 182 -10.70 3.38 -15.59
C PRO A 182 -9.25 3.57 -16.02
N SER A 183 -8.91 4.71 -16.61
CA SER A 183 -7.57 4.97 -17.14
C SER A 183 -6.55 5.31 -16.07
N ALA A 184 -6.96 5.71 -14.87
CA ALA A 184 -6.06 6.28 -13.88
C ALA A 184 -5.14 5.22 -13.26
N ARG A 185 -3.84 5.51 -13.24
CA ARG A 185 -2.80 4.77 -12.53
C ARG A 185 -3.00 4.88 -11.03
N TRP A 186 -3.29 6.08 -10.53
CA TRP A 186 -3.89 6.30 -9.21
C TRP A 186 -4.87 7.47 -9.21
N VAL A 187 -5.73 7.52 -8.20
CA VAL A 187 -6.73 8.56 -7.97
C VAL A 187 -6.57 9.06 -6.55
N GLU A 188 -6.56 10.38 -6.39
CA GLU A 188 -6.61 11.06 -5.10
C GLU A 188 -8.01 11.64 -4.93
N ASP A 189 -8.74 11.17 -3.92
CA ASP A 189 -10.06 11.70 -3.57
C ASP A 189 -9.98 12.45 -2.23
N TYR A 190 -10.34 13.73 -2.29
CA TYR A 190 -10.36 14.65 -1.15
C TYR A 190 -11.80 15.07 -0.78
N SER A 191 -12.81 14.35 -1.28
CA SER A 191 -14.23 14.68 -1.06
C SER A 191 -14.70 14.42 0.38
N SER A 192 -13.86 13.78 1.21
CA SER A 192 -14.12 13.52 2.63
C SER A 192 -12.87 13.65 3.48
N SER A 193 -13.07 13.63 4.81
CA SER A 193 -12.02 13.42 5.79
C SER A 193 -12.13 11.99 6.39
N PRO A 194 -11.04 11.19 6.38
CA PRO A 194 -9.77 11.50 5.72
C PRO A 194 -9.87 11.44 4.19
N PRO A 195 -8.91 12.04 3.47
CA PRO A 195 -8.69 11.74 2.06
C PRO A 195 -8.41 10.25 1.84
N ILE A 196 -8.84 9.74 0.69
CA ILE A 196 -8.62 8.35 0.30
C ILE A 196 -7.99 8.32 -1.08
N TRP A 197 -6.81 7.70 -1.19
CA TRP A 197 -6.15 7.50 -2.47
C TRP A 197 -6.19 6.04 -2.86
N SER A 198 -6.37 5.78 -4.13
CA SER A 198 -6.42 4.43 -4.68
C SER A 198 -5.50 4.31 -5.87
N SER A 199 -4.78 3.21 -5.97
CA SER A 199 -3.91 2.89 -7.10
C SER A 199 -4.35 1.63 -7.81
N SER A 200 -3.86 1.48 -9.03
CA SER A 200 -4.11 0.32 -9.89
C SER A 200 -3.23 -0.86 -9.46
N GLY A 201 -2.48 -1.51 -10.36
CA GLY A 201 -1.66 -2.67 -9.99
C GLY A 201 -0.47 -2.32 -9.08
N VAL A 202 0.31 -3.35 -8.76
CA VAL A 202 1.45 -3.31 -7.82
C VAL A 202 2.44 -2.16 -8.11
N THR A 203 2.80 -1.94 -9.38
CA THR A 203 3.74 -0.86 -9.76
C THR A 203 3.11 0.53 -9.69
N ALA A 204 1.82 0.65 -10.00
CA ALA A 204 1.07 1.87 -9.75
C ALA A 204 0.95 2.18 -8.25
N GLY A 205 0.90 1.15 -7.40
CA GLY A 205 0.96 1.28 -5.94
C GLY A 205 2.28 1.87 -5.46
N ILE A 206 3.41 1.39 -6.00
CA ILE A 206 4.75 1.94 -5.72
C ILE A 206 4.84 3.40 -6.19
N ASP A 207 4.39 3.71 -7.41
CA ASP A 207 4.38 5.08 -7.93
C ASP A 207 3.51 6.01 -7.07
N MET A 208 2.31 5.58 -6.68
CA MET A 208 1.42 6.32 -5.78
C MET A 208 2.07 6.55 -4.41
N MET A 209 2.74 5.54 -3.85
CA MET A 209 3.44 5.68 -2.57
C MET A 209 4.61 6.68 -2.65
N LEU A 210 5.39 6.66 -3.73
CA LEU A 210 6.46 7.66 -3.93
C LEU A 210 5.89 9.06 -4.14
N HIS A 211 4.77 9.20 -4.85
CA HIS A 211 4.05 10.46 -4.96
C HIS A 211 3.49 10.94 -3.60
N TRP A 212 2.98 10.02 -2.79
CA TRP A 212 2.51 10.30 -1.45
C TRP A 212 3.66 10.78 -0.54
N VAL A 213 4.83 10.15 -0.63
CA VAL A 213 6.04 10.59 0.08
C VAL A 213 6.45 11.99 -0.34
N GLU A 214 6.41 12.29 -1.64
CA GLU A 214 6.73 13.62 -2.16
C GLU A 214 5.83 14.71 -1.56
N LYS A 215 4.53 14.44 -1.46
CA LYS A 215 3.54 15.36 -0.88
C LYS A 215 3.61 15.46 0.65
N THR A 216 3.97 14.38 1.33
CA THR A 216 3.90 14.29 2.79
C THR A 216 5.21 14.64 3.48
N TYR A 217 6.34 14.33 2.85
CA TYR A 217 7.68 14.50 3.40
C TYR A 217 8.47 15.54 2.58
N SER A 218 8.94 15.13 1.39
CA SER A 218 9.64 16.00 0.45
C SER A 218 9.84 15.33 -0.90
N ALA A 219 9.97 16.12 -1.96
CA ALA A 219 10.36 15.63 -3.28
C ALA A 219 11.73 14.95 -3.31
N GLU A 220 12.65 15.38 -2.44
CA GLU A 220 13.97 14.77 -2.28
C GLU A 220 13.87 13.36 -1.70
N ASN A 221 13.04 13.14 -0.67
CA ASN A 221 12.81 11.80 -0.13
C ASN A 221 12.28 10.85 -1.20
N ALA A 222 11.26 11.26 -1.95
CA ALA A 222 10.71 10.42 -3.02
C ALA A 222 11.73 10.12 -4.14
N THR A 223 12.52 11.12 -4.53
CA THR A 223 13.56 10.96 -5.56
C THR A 223 14.69 10.06 -5.11
N ASN A 224 15.18 10.23 -3.88
CA ASN A 224 16.27 9.43 -3.33
C ASN A 224 15.82 7.98 -3.11
N ILE A 225 14.63 7.74 -2.56
CA ILE A 225 14.08 6.38 -2.41
C ILE A 225 14.00 5.68 -3.77
N ALA A 226 13.41 6.33 -4.77
CA ALA A 226 13.32 5.76 -6.11
C ALA A 226 14.69 5.43 -6.72
N ARG A 227 15.71 6.26 -6.47
CA ARG A 227 17.10 5.97 -6.88
C ARG A 227 17.67 4.77 -6.13
N PHE A 228 17.46 4.67 -4.82
CA PHE A 228 17.99 3.57 -4.01
C PHE A 228 17.39 2.22 -4.39
N ILE A 229 16.10 2.17 -4.71
CA ILE A 229 15.42 0.94 -5.18
C ILE A 229 15.50 0.75 -6.70
N GLU A 230 16.22 1.62 -7.40
CA GLU A 230 16.39 1.61 -8.87
C GLU A 230 15.05 1.58 -9.64
N HIS A 231 14.04 2.28 -9.12
CA HIS A 231 12.70 2.33 -9.71
C HIS A 231 12.51 3.57 -10.58
N VAL A 232 12.12 3.34 -11.85
CA VAL A 232 11.71 4.41 -12.76
C VAL A 232 10.29 4.84 -12.41
N ARG A 233 10.17 6.03 -11.79
CA ARG A 233 8.89 6.60 -11.38
C ARG A 233 8.04 6.99 -12.59
N ILE A 234 6.79 6.55 -12.62
CA ILE A 234 5.76 7.17 -13.47
C ILE A 234 5.02 8.21 -12.62
N THR A 235 5.10 9.47 -13.02
CA THR A 235 4.57 10.61 -12.25
C THR A 235 3.22 11.12 -12.75
N ASP A 236 2.75 10.65 -13.92
CA ASP A 236 1.41 10.95 -14.42
C ASP A 236 0.38 9.96 -13.83
N PRO A 237 -0.58 10.42 -13.00
CA PRO A 237 -1.63 9.56 -12.45
C PRO A 237 -2.69 9.15 -13.47
N SER A 238 -2.84 9.87 -14.57
CA SER A 238 -4.05 9.81 -15.39
C SER A 238 -4.06 8.67 -16.40
N ILE A 239 -2.88 8.12 -16.73
CA ILE A 239 -2.68 7.10 -17.75
C ILE A 239 -2.01 5.88 -17.12
N ASP A 240 -2.75 4.79 -17.07
CA ASP A 240 -2.25 3.45 -16.83
C ASP A 240 -2.13 2.73 -18.19
N PRO A 241 -0.93 2.32 -18.63
CA PRO A 241 -0.75 1.63 -19.91
C PRO A 241 -1.44 0.24 -19.94
N PHE A 242 -1.88 -0.28 -18.80
CA PHE A 242 -2.66 -1.51 -18.70
C PHE A 242 -4.17 -1.26 -18.73
N ALA A 243 -4.62 0.00 -18.72
CA ALA A 243 -6.00 0.32 -18.97
C ALA A 243 -6.34 -0.04 -20.41
N ARG A 244 -7.40 -0.83 -20.61
CA ARG A 244 -7.93 -1.05 -21.94
C ARG A 244 -8.50 0.28 -22.42
N ASN A 245 -8.28 0.64 -23.69
CA ASN A 245 -8.95 1.77 -24.33
C ASN A 245 -10.45 1.47 -24.39
N GLU A 246 -11.18 1.72 -23.30
CA GLU A 246 -12.62 1.52 -23.23
C GLU A 246 -13.33 2.80 -23.66
N THR A 247 -13.12 3.18 -24.92
CA THR A 247 -14.24 3.66 -25.72
C THR A 247 -14.76 2.47 -26.50
N VAL A 248 -15.97 2.04 -26.13
CA VAL A 248 -16.85 1.06 -26.79
C VAL A 248 -16.72 -0.39 -26.29
N ALA A 249 -17.76 -0.78 -25.56
CA ALA A 249 -18.25 -2.15 -25.53
C ALA A 249 -18.62 -2.60 -26.95
N GLU A 250 -17.99 -3.64 -27.47
CA GLU A 250 -18.56 -4.47 -28.53
C GLU A 250 -17.90 -5.86 -28.54
N GLN A 251 -18.73 -6.86 -28.18
CA GLN A 251 -18.73 -8.25 -28.64
C GLN A 251 -17.38 -9.00 -28.78
N ALA A 252 -17.17 -9.96 -27.87
CA ALA A 252 -16.92 -11.38 -28.20
C ALA A 252 -17.27 -12.25 -26.97
#